data_AF-F7ZA39-F1
#
_entry.id   AF-F7ZA39-F1
#
_cell.length_a   1.000
_cell.length_b   1.000
_cell.length_c   1.000
_cell.angle_alpha   90.00
_cell.angle_beta   90.00
_cell.angle_gamma   90.00
#
_symmetry.space_group_name_H-M   'P 1'
#
loop_
_entity.id
_entity.type
_entity.pdbx_description
1 polymer ?
#
loop_
_entity_poly.entity_id
_entity_poly.type
_entity_poly.pdbx_seq_one_letter_code
_entity_poly.pdbx_strand_id
1 'polypeptide(L)'
;MMQTLQVAAITIATLGTGAATMSVMNEDIPDFAVPEGAWATTGMLDGRTFRIYGEDPASGAVLEDDIVFRDGTFQSTDCETYCNFGWSNYQTKTIDGVVHFTSTAICPDAPHTVVWYGRVTGDEVVIDGTWTTRRWYWTNQIEIQATGAVASTPELAS
;
A
#
# COMPACT_ATOMS: atom_id res chain seq x y z
N MET A 1 -3.26 83.25 10.20
CA MET A 1 -4.31 82.29 9.81
C MET A 1 -3.64 81.07 9.19
N MET A 2 -3.91 79.91 9.80
CA MET A 2 -3.97 78.54 9.29
C MET A 2 -3.30 78.17 7.94
N GLN A 3 -2.48 77.10 7.95
CA GLN A 3 -2.65 75.84 7.20
C GLN A 3 -1.29 75.13 6.99
N THR A 4 -0.91 74.26 7.93
CA THR A 4 -0.94 72.77 7.83
C THR A 4 0.16 72.16 6.97
N LEU A 5 1.23 71.71 7.66
CA LEU A 5 2.12 70.65 7.20
C LEU A 5 1.33 69.36 7.01
N GLN A 6 1.46 68.71 5.85
CA GLN A 6 1.47 67.24 5.77
C GLN A 6 2.38 66.79 4.61
N VAL A 7 3.58 66.36 4.96
CA VAL A 7 4.34 65.36 4.21
C VAL A 7 4.30 64.11 5.07
N ALA A 8 3.70 63.04 4.59
CA ALA A 8 3.94 61.71 5.13
C ALA A 8 3.89 60.70 3.98
N ALA A 9 5.01 60.00 3.85
CA ALA A 9 5.34 59.11 2.76
C ALA A 9 4.36 57.94 2.61
N ILE A 10 4.09 57.58 1.36
CA ILE A 10 3.42 56.33 1.00
C ILE A 10 4.40 55.20 1.25
N THR A 11 4.29 54.52 2.39
CA THR A 11 4.91 53.23 2.63
C THR A 11 4.14 52.17 1.85
N ILE A 12 4.71 51.71 0.73
CA ILE A 12 4.25 50.51 0.04
C ILE A 12 4.61 49.30 0.92
N ALA A 13 3.67 48.86 1.74
CA ALA A 13 3.75 47.59 2.43
C ALA A 13 3.13 46.50 1.53
N THR A 14 3.85 46.08 0.50
CA THR A 14 3.53 44.85 -0.24
C THR A 14 4.51 43.76 0.17
N LEU A 15 4.33 43.23 1.37
CA LEU A 15 4.78 41.89 1.74
C LEU A 15 3.54 41.09 2.12
N GLY A 16 2.68 40.89 1.12
CA GLY A 16 1.53 40.01 1.21
C GLY A 16 2.00 38.56 1.17
N THR A 17 1.89 37.88 2.32
CA THR A 17 1.39 36.50 2.42
C THR A 17 1.94 35.48 1.41
N GLY A 18 3.25 35.23 1.42
CA GLY A 18 3.85 34.13 0.66
C GLY A 18 4.10 32.83 1.44
N ALA A 19 3.92 32.83 2.77
CA ALA A 19 4.46 31.77 3.64
C ALA A 19 3.43 30.84 4.30
N ALA A 20 2.14 30.99 4.03
CA ALA A 20 1.09 30.33 4.83
C ALA A 20 0.22 29.31 4.07
N THR A 21 0.70 28.71 2.96
CA THR A 21 -0.06 27.66 2.25
C THR A 21 0.61 26.27 2.26
N MET A 22 1.67 26.05 3.05
CA MET A 22 2.29 24.71 3.19
C MET A 22 1.89 23.99 4.49
N SER A 23 0.65 24.14 4.96
CA SER A 23 0.16 23.44 6.15
C SER A 23 -0.90 22.39 5.84
N VAL A 24 -0.86 21.81 4.65
CA VAL A 24 -1.48 20.49 4.39
C VAL A 24 -0.34 19.53 4.04
N MET A 25 0.61 19.41 4.97
CA MET A 25 1.46 18.23 5.04
C MET A 25 0.50 17.10 5.38
N ASN A 26 0.16 16.25 4.41
CA ASN A 26 -0.43 14.97 4.80
C ASN A 26 0.64 14.31 5.67
N GLU A 27 0.36 14.12 6.96
CA GLU A 27 1.28 13.47 7.88
C GLU A 27 1.76 12.15 7.24
N ASP A 28 3.00 11.75 7.48
CA ASP A 28 3.50 10.50 6.94
C ASP A 28 2.67 9.32 7.49
N ILE A 29 1.72 8.83 6.69
CA ILE A 29 0.78 7.77 7.07
C ILE A 29 1.52 6.43 7.05
N PRO A 30 1.80 5.76 8.19
CA PRO A 30 2.54 4.51 8.21
C PRO A 30 1.88 3.45 7.33
N ASP A 31 2.69 2.56 6.75
CA ASP A 31 2.16 1.39 6.03
C ASP A 31 1.41 0.45 6.99
N PHE A 32 0.66 -0.51 6.43
CA PHE A 32 -0.08 -1.51 7.20
C PHE A 32 0.78 -2.13 8.30
N ALA A 33 0.30 -2.04 9.54
CA ALA A 33 0.98 -2.60 10.69
C ALA A 33 0.79 -4.12 10.75
N VAL A 34 1.75 -4.86 10.19
CA VAL A 34 1.77 -6.32 10.26
C VAL A 34 1.83 -6.76 11.73
N PRO A 35 0.93 -7.65 12.20
CA PRO A 35 0.95 -8.11 13.59
C PRO A 35 2.30 -8.73 13.97
N GLU A 36 2.85 -8.31 15.11
CA GLU A 36 4.11 -8.83 15.65
C GLU A 36 4.09 -10.35 15.87
N GLY A 37 5.27 -10.97 15.90
CA GLY A 37 5.42 -12.39 16.18
C GLY A 37 6.66 -13.01 15.56
N ALA A 38 6.83 -14.32 15.78
CA ALA A 38 7.95 -15.11 15.26
C ALA A 38 7.77 -15.44 13.76
N TRP A 39 7.93 -14.44 12.91
CA TRP A 39 7.90 -14.59 11.46
C TRP A 39 9.13 -15.35 10.96
N ALA A 40 8.93 -16.29 10.02
CA ALA A 40 10.01 -17.06 9.42
C ALA A 40 9.77 -17.30 7.92
N THR A 41 10.83 -17.37 7.13
CA THR A 41 10.79 -17.77 5.73
C THR A 41 10.75 -19.29 5.65
N THR A 42 9.55 -19.86 5.54
CA THR A 42 9.34 -21.32 5.63
C THR A 42 9.09 -21.99 4.29
N GLY A 43 8.70 -21.24 3.25
CA GLY A 43 8.22 -21.81 1.98
C GLY A 43 6.83 -22.49 2.08
N MET A 44 6.10 -22.34 3.19
CA MET A 44 4.87 -23.09 3.48
C MET A 44 3.72 -22.88 2.46
N LEU A 45 3.78 -21.81 1.67
CA LEU A 45 2.77 -21.47 0.67
C LEU A 45 3.30 -21.68 -0.76
N ASP A 46 4.57 -22.08 -0.94
CA ASP A 46 5.18 -22.23 -2.26
C ASP A 46 4.37 -23.19 -3.14
N GLY A 47 4.20 -22.81 -4.40
CA GLY A 47 3.38 -23.53 -5.38
C GLY A 47 1.89 -23.21 -5.30
N ARG A 48 1.44 -22.38 -4.36
CA ARG A 48 0.06 -21.91 -4.28
C ARG A 48 -0.11 -20.58 -5.01
N THR A 49 -1.24 -20.48 -5.71
CA THR A 49 -1.76 -19.22 -6.24
C THR A 49 -3.15 -19.02 -5.68
N PHE A 50 -3.46 -17.82 -5.20
CA PHE A 50 -4.81 -17.46 -4.79
C PHE A 50 -5.33 -16.34 -5.69
N ARG A 51 -6.54 -16.52 -6.18
CA ARG A 51 -7.30 -15.45 -6.83
C ARG A 51 -8.04 -14.68 -5.75
N ILE A 52 -7.73 -13.39 -5.61
CA ILE A 52 -8.31 -12.52 -4.59
C ILE A 52 -9.18 -11.43 -5.21
N TYR A 53 -10.26 -11.10 -4.50
CA TYR A 53 -11.23 -10.08 -4.85
C TYR A 53 -11.42 -9.16 -3.65
N GLY A 54 -11.35 -7.85 -3.87
CA GLY A 54 -11.48 -6.84 -2.84
C GLY A 54 -12.10 -5.56 -3.38
N GLU A 55 -12.39 -4.66 -2.45
CA GLU A 55 -12.86 -3.32 -2.75
C GLU A 55 -12.25 -2.37 -1.71
N ASP A 56 -11.77 -1.20 -2.14
CA ASP A 56 -11.44 -0.12 -1.22
C ASP A 56 -12.73 0.43 -0.62
N PRO A 57 -12.98 0.29 0.70
CA PRO A 57 -14.22 0.74 1.32
C PRO A 57 -14.43 2.26 1.25
N ALA A 58 -13.36 3.05 1.04
CA ALA A 58 -13.45 4.50 0.96
C ALA A 58 -13.82 5.00 -0.45
N SER A 59 -13.25 4.38 -1.49
CA SER A 59 -13.41 4.85 -2.89
C SER A 59 -14.28 3.95 -3.77
N GLY A 60 -14.54 2.71 -3.35
CA GLY A 60 -15.19 1.67 -4.16
C GLY A 60 -14.29 1.10 -5.27
N ALA A 61 -12.98 1.36 -5.22
CA ALA A 61 -12.04 0.82 -6.18
C ALA A 61 -11.98 -0.71 -6.03
N VAL A 62 -12.27 -1.43 -7.11
CA VAL A 62 -12.22 -2.90 -7.13
C VAL A 62 -10.77 -3.36 -7.25
N LEU A 63 -10.43 -4.39 -6.49
CA LEU A 63 -9.19 -5.14 -6.58
C LEU A 63 -9.50 -6.57 -7.03
N GLU A 64 -8.87 -7.02 -8.11
CA GLU A 64 -8.88 -8.42 -8.55
C GLU A 64 -7.45 -8.79 -8.91
N ASP A 65 -6.85 -9.73 -8.18
CA ASP A 65 -5.44 -10.07 -8.36
C ASP A 65 -5.21 -11.59 -8.22
N ASP A 66 -4.14 -12.07 -8.83
CA ASP A 66 -3.55 -13.37 -8.54
C ASP A 66 -2.28 -13.15 -7.72
N ILE A 67 -2.33 -13.63 -6.47
CA ILE A 67 -1.15 -13.66 -5.61
C ILE A 67 -0.49 -15.04 -5.67
N VAL A 68 0.79 -15.05 -5.99
CA VAL A 68 1.56 -16.26 -6.32
C VAL A 68 2.69 -16.43 -5.32
N PHE A 69 2.85 -17.65 -4.82
CA PHE A 69 3.94 -18.03 -3.92
C PHE A 69 4.86 -19.04 -4.58
N ARG A 70 6.16 -18.79 -4.58
CA ARG A 70 7.17 -19.67 -5.19
C ARG A 70 8.54 -19.48 -4.55
N ASP A 71 9.20 -20.57 -4.21
CA ASP A 71 10.59 -20.60 -3.72
C ASP A 71 10.89 -19.57 -2.60
N GLY A 72 9.98 -19.42 -1.62
CA GLY A 72 10.10 -18.46 -0.53
C GLY A 72 9.79 -17.01 -0.92
N THR A 73 9.29 -16.79 -2.15
CA THR A 73 8.93 -15.48 -2.69
C THR A 73 7.45 -15.37 -3.03
N PHE A 74 6.98 -14.14 -3.08
CA PHE A 74 5.61 -13.71 -3.31
C PHE A 74 5.58 -12.71 -4.46
N GLN A 75 4.56 -12.81 -5.31
CA GLN A 75 4.28 -11.83 -6.34
C GLN A 75 2.77 -11.57 -6.41
N SER A 76 2.42 -10.29 -6.56
CA SER A 76 1.10 -9.84 -7.01
C SER A 76 1.18 -9.62 -8.52
N THR A 77 0.25 -10.21 -9.27
CA THR A 77 0.22 -10.09 -10.74
C THR A 77 -0.14 -8.66 -11.17
N ASP A 78 -1.01 -8.00 -10.41
CA ASP A 78 -1.36 -6.60 -10.63
C ASP A 78 -0.17 -5.67 -10.33
N CYS A 79 0.57 -5.89 -9.24
CA CYS A 79 1.79 -5.12 -8.96
C CYS A 79 2.84 -5.31 -10.07
N GLU A 80 3.03 -6.55 -10.52
CA GLU A 80 3.91 -6.87 -11.63
C GLU A 80 3.50 -6.14 -12.91
N THR A 81 2.22 -6.16 -13.26
CA THR A 81 1.70 -5.49 -14.44
C THR A 81 1.82 -3.96 -14.33
N TYR A 82 1.62 -3.42 -13.12
CA TYR A 82 1.60 -1.98 -12.88
C TYR A 82 2.99 -1.34 -12.92
N CYS A 83 3.99 -1.91 -12.23
CA CYS A 83 5.34 -1.34 -12.15
C CYS A 83 6.45 -2.41 -12.12
N ASN A 84 6.20 -3.65 -12.56
CA ASN A 84 7.25 -4.67 -12.60
C ASN A 84 7.94 -4.82 -11.21
N PHE A 85 7.11 -4.91 -10.16
CA PHE A 85 7.56 -5.04 -8.78
C PHE A 85 8.44 -6.28 -8.57
N GLY A 86 8.26 -7.31 -9.41
CA GLY A 86 8.98 -8.56 -9.31
C GLY A 86 8.58 -9.39 -8.10
N TRP A 87 9.47 -10.30 -7.72
CA TRP A 87 9.28 -11.23 -6.61
C TRP A 87 9.84 -10.65 -5.32
N SER A 88 9.03 -10.67 -4.26
CA SER A 88 9.40 -10.21 -2.92
C SER A 88 9.53 -11.39 -1.97
N ASN A 89 10.46 -11.35 -1.02
CA ASN A 89 10.48 -12.39 0.02
C ASN A 89 9.16 -12.36 0.80
N TYR A 90 8.69 -13.52 1.22
CA TYR A 90 7.57 -13.60 2.16
C TYR A 90 7.97 -14.38 3.41
N GLN A 91 7.25 -14.09 4.48
CA GLN A 91 7.39 -14.77 5.75
C GLN A 91 6.05 -15.32 6.18
N THR A 92 6.08 -16.36 7.01
CA THR A 92 4.90 -16.97 7.57
C THR A 92 5.02 -17.17 9.06
N LYS A 93 3.88 -17.28 9.73
CA LYS A 93 3.74 -17.86 11.07
C LYS A 93 2.42 -18.62 11.15
N THR A 94 2.30 -19.54 12.10
CA THR A 94 1.04 -20.24 12.35
C THR A 94 0.47 -19.83 13.69
N ILE A 95 -0.80 -19.46 13.73
CA ILE A 95 -1.54 -19.12 14.95
C ILE A 95 -2.82 -19.93 14.94
N ASP A 96 -3.03 -20.78 15.95
CA ASP A 96 -4.24 -21.59 16.12
C ASP A 96 -4.66 -22.37 14.85
N GLY A 97 -3.68 -22.86 14.08
CA GLY A 97 -3.90 -23.61 12.84
C GLY A 97 -4.12 -22.76 11.59
N VAL A 98 -4.19 -21.43 11.71
CA VAL A 98 -4.24 -20.49 10.58
C VAL A 98 -2.82 -20.14 10.15
N VAL A 99 -2.54 -20.19 8.85
CA VAL A 99 -1.26 -19.74 8.30
C VAL A 99 -1.37 -18.26 8.01
N HIS A 100 -0.57 -17.46 8.70
CA HIS A 100 -0.42 -16.04 8.42
C HIS A 100 0.78 -15.85 7.51
N PHE A 101 0.69 -14.97 6.52
CA PHE A 101 1.83 -14.54 5.72
C PHE A 101 1.95 -13.02 5.68
N THR A 102 3.17 -12.55 5.43
CA THR A 102 3.43 -11.15 5.14
C THR A 102 4.49 -11.02 4.04
N SER A 103 4.35 -10.00 3.20
CA SER A 103 5.34 -9.59 2.22
C SER A 103 5.26 -8.09 1.98
N THR A 104 6.38 -7.48 1.60
CA THR A 104 6.45 -6.08 1.19
C THR A 104 7.01 -6.03 -0.22
N ALA A 105 6.19 -5.54 -1.15
CA ALA A 105 6.56 -5.35 -2.54
C ALA A 105 6.89 -3.87 -2.79
N ILE A 106 7.96 -3.61 -3.55
CA ILE A 106 8.44 -2.26 -3.84
C ILE A 106 8.54 -2.08 -5.35
N CYS A 107 7.95 -1.01 -5.86
CA CYS A 107 8.06 -0.61 -7.27
C CYS A 107 9.50 -0.08 -7.53
N PRO A 108 10.20 -0.58 -8.56
CA PRO A 108 11.57 -0.15 -8.86
C PRO A 108 11.64 1.32 -9.34
N ASP A 109 10.58 1.82 -9.99
CA ASP A 109 10.63 3.08 -10.76
C ASP A 109 9.81 4.23 -10.15
N ALA A 110 9.00 3.95 -9.13
CA ALA A 110 8.15 4.95 -8.49
C ALA A 110 8.01 4.62 -6.99
N PRO A 111 7.65 5.60 -6.15
CA PRO A 111 7.69 5.43 -4.70
C PRO A 111 6.41 4.73 -4.19
N HIS A 112 6.12 3.57 -4.76
CA HIS A 112 5.02 2.70 -4.38
C HIS A 112 5.55 1.53 -3.55
N THR A 113 4.98 1.38 -2.36
CA THR A 113 5.20 0.24 -1.47
C THR A 113 3.87 -0.43 -1.22
N VAL A 114 3.81 -1.74 -1.33
CA VAL A 114 2.62 -2.52 -0.97
C VAL A 114 2.98 -3.48 0.14
N VAL A 115 2.28 -3.36 1.27
CA VAL A 115 2.39 -4.30 2.38
C VAL A 115 1.20 -5.23 2.32
N TRP A 116 1.49 -6.52 2.26
CA TRP A 116 0.53 -7.60 2.26
C TRP A 116 0.55 -8.32 3.60
N TYR A 117 -0.62 -8.55 4.18
CA TYR A 117 -0.82 -9.44 5.31
C TYR A 117 -2.00 -10.36 5.01
N GLY A 118 -1.72 -11.66 4.92
CA GLY A 118 -2.75 -12.63 4.61
C GLY A 118 -2.92 -13.70 5.68
N ARG A 119 -4.13 -14.24 5.73
CA ARG A 119 -4.56 -15.32 6.63
C ARG A 119 -5.15 -16.42 5.78
N VAL A 120 -4.52 -17.59 5.80
CA VAL A 120 -4.86 -18.74 4.96
C VAL A 120 -5.43 -19.85 5.84
N THR A 121 -6.62 -20.33 5.48
CA THR A 121 -7.30 -21.47 6.11
C THR A 121 -7.69 -22.45 5.02
N GLY A 122 -6.99 -23.59 4.94
CA GLY A 122 -7.21 -24.54 3.86
C GLY A 122 -6.90 -23.92 2.50
N ASP A 123 -7.93 -23.74 1.68
CA ASP A 123 -7.82 -23.17 0.34
C ASP A 123 -8.35 -21.73 0.26
N GLU A 124 -8.77 -21.14 1.37
CA GLU A 124 -9.25 -19.76 1.44
C GLU A 124 -8.16 -18.82 1.96
N VAL A 125 -8.20 -17.56 1.51
CA VAL A 125 -7.33 -16.49 1.98
C VAL A 125 -8.13 -15.23 2.27
N VAL A 126 -7.76 -14.54 3.35
CA VAL A 126 -8.20 -13.17 3.65
C VAL A 126 -6.97 -12.28 3.70
N ILE A 127 -7.03 -11.14 3.02
CA ILE A 127 -5.93 -10.18 2.87
C ILE A 127 -6.33 -8.85 3.51
N ASP A 128 -5.41 -8.31 4.30
CA ASP A 128 -5.36 -6.90 4.65
C ASP A 128 -4.01 -6.32 4.20
N GLY A 129 -3.97 -5.04 3.91
CA GLY A 129 -2.73 -4.40 3.50
C GLY A 129 -2.90 -2.93 3.18
N THR A 130 -1.83 -2.35 2.66
CA THR A 130 -1.84 -0.98 2.15
C THR A 130 -1.00 -0.89 0.89
N TRP A 131 -1.55 -0.22 -0.13
CA TRP A 131 -0.76 0.37 -1.19
C TRP A 131 -0.43 1.81 -0.82
N THR A 132 0.85 2.15 -0.70
CA THR A 132 1.26 3.50 -0.31
C THR A 132 2.15 4.13 -1.38
N THR A 133 1.80 5.35 -1.78
CA THR A 133 2.62 6.23 -2.60
C THR A 133 3.20 7.34 -1.72
N ARG A 134 4.52 7.35 -1.52
CA ARG A 134 5.21 8.36 -0.69
C ARG A 134 6.01 9.36 -1.51
N ARG A 135 5.72 10.65 -1.34
CA ARG A 135 6.56 11.74 -1.86
C ARG A 135 6.89 12.71 -0.73
N TRP A 136 7.90 13.57 -0.96
CA TRP A 136 8.40 14.49 0.08
C TRP A 136 7.34 15.46 0.64
N TYR A 137 6.24 15.70 -0.08
CA TYR A 137 5.18 16.64 0.28
C TYR A 137 3.79 16.00 0.40
N TRP A 138 3.66 14.70 0.12
CA TRP A 138 2.37 14.01 0.21
C TRP A 138 2.58 12.50 0.34
N THR A 139 1.74 11.87 1.15
CA THR A 139 1.55 10.42 1.15
C THR A 139 0.12 10.11 0.70
N ASN A 140 -0.07 9.19 -0.24
CA ASN A 140 -1.39 8.66 -0.58
C ASN A 140 -1.39 7.17 -0.25
N GLN A 141 -2.39 6.70 0.49
CA GLN A 141 -2.50 5.31 0.90
C GLN A 141 -3.88 4.79 0.56
N ILE A 142 -3.93 3.58 0.01
CA ILE A 142 -5.15 2.84 -0.27
C ILE A 142 -5.12 1.60 0.62
N GLU A 143 -6.19 1.39 1.39
CA GLU A 143 -6.37 0.17 2.19
C GLU A 143 -6.74 -0.99 1.26
N ILE A 144 -6.12 -2.13 1.48
CA ILE A 144 -6.43 -3.37 0.77
C ILE A 144 -7.22 -4.25 1.74
N GLN A 145 -8.44 -4.61 1.37
CA GLN A 145 -9.23 -5.64 2.00
C GLN A 145 -9.75 -6.57 0.93
N ALA A 146 -9.34 -7.83 0.96
CA ALA A 146 -9.71 -8.80 -0.06
C ALA A 146 -9.91 -10.20 0.52
N THR A 147 -10.71 -11.00 -0.15
CA THR A 147 -10.87 -12.43 0.12
C THR A 147 -10.63 -13.21 -1.16
N GLY A 148 -10.25 -14.46 -1.03
CA GLY A 148 -9.98 -15.29 -2.19
C GLY A 148 -9.89 -16.77 -1.85
N ALA A 149 -9.63 -17.54 -2.89
CA ALA A 149 -9.39 -18.97 -2.78
C ALA A 149 -8.26 -19.40 -3.71
N VAL A 150 -7.71 -20.58 -3.48
CA VAL A 150 -6.71 -21.18 -4.37
C VAL A 150 -7.29 -21.20 -5.78
N ALA A 151 -6.55 -20.58 -6.73
CA ALA A 151 -6.92 -20.63 -8.13
C ALA A 151 -6.86 -22.08 -8.59
N SER A 152 -7.99 -22.63 -9.01
CA SER A 152 -8.00 -23.93 -9.68
C SER A 152 -7.16 -23.82 -10.94
N THR A 153 -6.16 -24.71 -11.08
CA THR A 153 -5.54 -24.92 -12.38
C THR A 153 -6.67 -25.29 -13.34
N PRO A 154 -6.85 -24.62 -14.50
CA PRO A 154 -7.80 -25.11 -15.48
C PRO A 154 -7.37 -26.54 -15.83
N GLU A 155 -8.17 -27.51 -15.42
CA GLU A 155 -8.05 -28.89 -15.87
C GLU A 155 -7.95 -28.81 -17.39
N LEU A 156 -6.79 -29.21 -17.93
CA LEU A 156 -6.60 -29.35 -19.37
C LEU A 156 -7.73 -30.25 -19.86
N ALA A 157 -8.77 -29.64 -20.43
CA ALA A 157 -9.80 -30.35 -21.16
C ALA A 157 -9.07 -31.23 -22.19
N SER A 158 -9.22 -32.53 -21.99
CA SER A 158 -8.56 -33.59 -22.77
C SER A 158 -8.93 -33.54 -24.25
#